data_AF-M2RHC8-F1
#
_entry.id   AF-M2RHC8-F1
#
_cell.length_a   1.000
_cell.length_b   1.000
_cell.length_c   1.000
_cell.angle_alpha   90.00
_cell.angle_beta   90.00
_cell.angle_gamma   90.00
#
_symmetry.space_group_name_H-M   'P 1'
#
loop_
_entity.id
_entity.type
_entity.pdbx_description
1 polymer ?
#
loop_
_entity_poly.entity_id
_entity_poly.type
_entity_poly.pdbx_seq_one_letter_code
_entity_poly.pdbx_strand_id
1 'polypeptide(L)'
;METMKYNEDYQMNNHTIHTIPTKAGSLKVGGFVVIGTFPCKITEFNKTKDGKHGHAKVTLTGIDVFTGKKYTDCCPAHSNVDVPVIKRVEYSLQDIDDGYLTLLDEDGTVR
;
A
#
# COMPACT_ATOMS: atom_id res chain seq x y z
N MET A 1 -10.30 2.10 -37.67
CA MET A 1 -9.58 1.13 -36.83
C MET A 1 -8.17 1.63 -36.70
N GLU A 2 -7.80 2.12 -35.54
CA GLU A 2 -6.38 2.29 -35.21
C GLU A 2 -6.24 2.06 -33.70
N THR A 3 -5.71 0.90 -33.37
CA THR A 3 -5.44 0.45 -32.02
C THR A 3 -4.23 1.21 -31.50
N MET A 4 -4.43 2.07 -30.48
CA MET A 4 -3.32 2.60 -29.71
C MET A 4 -2.63 1.44 -28.99
N LYS A 5 -1.44 1.10 -29.47
CA LYS A 5 -0.53 0.16 -28.82
C LYS A 5 -0.02 0.79 -27.52
N TYR A 6 -0.14 0.05 -26.43
CA TYR A 6 0.53 0.37 -25.18
C TYR A 6 2.04 0.17 -25.42
N ASN A 7 2.84 1.23 -25.34
CA ASN A 7 4.28 1.13 -25.59
C ASN A 7 4.96 0.31 -24.47
N GLU A 8 5.59 -0.78 -24.91
CA GLU A 8 6.69 -1.48 -24.24
C GLU A 8 7.93 -0.60 -24.39
N ASP A 9 8.43 -0.02 -23.30
CA ASP A 9 9.82 0.45 -23.09
C ASP A 9 9.90 1.24 -21.77
N TYR A 10 9.85 0.55 -20.62
CA TYR A 10 10.27 1.18 -19.35
C TYR A 10 11.77 0.95 -19.17
N GLN A 11 12.54 1.93 -19.64
CA GLN A 11 14.00 1.97 -19.50
C GLN A 11 14.40 2.02 -18.01
N MET A 12 15.42 1.23 -17.69
CA MET A 12 15.95 0.98 -16.35
C MET A 12 16.65 2.22 -15.77
N ASN A 13 15.89 3.06 -15.06
CA ASN A 13 16.41 4.18 -14.28
C ASN A 13 16.09 3.90 -12.80
N ASN A 14 17.02 4.13 -11.88
CA ASN A 14 16.89 3.98 -10.41
C ASN A 14 15.73 4.82 -9.82
N HIS A 15 14.49 4.40 -10.07
CA HIS A 15 13.28 5.00 -9.54
C HIS A 15 12.70 4.02 -8.53
N THR A 16 12.91 4.28 -7.24
CA THR A 16 12.23 3.53 -6.19
C THR A 16 10.74 3.84 -6.26
N ILE A 17 9.96 2.90 -6.77
CA ILE A 17 8.50 2.98 -6.78
C ILE A 17 8.02 2.72 -5.35
N HIS A 18 7.53 3.75 -4.68
CA HIS A 18 7.04 3.64 -3.30
C HIS A 18 5.58 3.20 -3.22
N THR A 19 4.80 3.44 -4.26
CA THR A 19 3.37 3.07 -4.36
C THR A 19 3.01 2.54 -5.74
N ILE A 20 1.99 1.69 -5.79
CA ILE A 20 1.41 1.16 -7.01
C ILE A 20 -0.06 1.62 -7.08
N PRO A 21 -0.48 2.34 -8.13
CA PRO A 21 -1.86 2.75 -8.28
C PRO A 21 -2.76 1.52 -8.54
N THR A 22 -3.74 1.31 -7.67
CA THR A 22 -4.67 0.17 -7.71
C THR A 22 -6.11 0.65 -7.66
N LYS A 23 -7.04 -0.10 -8.25
CA LYS A 23 -8.47 0.24 -8.16
C LYS A 23 -8.97 0.09 -6.72
N ALA A 24 -9.61 1.13 -6.18
CA ALA A 24 -10.15 1.09 -4.81
C ALA A 24 -11.10 -0.10 -4.59
N GLY A 25 -11.92 -0.42 -5.60
CA GLY A 25 -12.86 -1.52 -5.57
C GLY A 25 -12.25 -2.93 -5.60
N SER A 26 -10.94 -3.08 -5.82
CA SER A 26 -10.22 -4.36 -5.79
C SER A 26 -9.42 -4.59 -4.50
N LEU A 27 -9.36 -3.60 -3.60
CA LEU A 27 -8.69 -3.75 -2.31
C LEU A 27 -9.43 -4.78 -1.42
N LYS A 28 -8.70 -5.36 -0.46
CA LYS A 28 -9.20 -6.39 0.45
C LYS A 28 -8.67 -6.13 1.86
N VAL A 29 -9.44 -6.56 2.87
CA VAL A 29 -8.99 -6.60 4.27
C VAL A 29 -7.70 -7.44 4.37
N GLY A 30 -6.75 -6.96 5.16
CA GLY A 30 -5.41 -7.51 5.28
C GLY A 30 -4.41 -6.96 4.26
N GLY A 31 -4.88 -6.38 3.15
CA GLY A 31 -4.04 -5.63 2.20
C GLY A 31 -3.60 -4.28 2.73
N PHE A 32 -2.90 -3.51 1.90
CA PHE A 32 -2.38 -2.19 2.25
C PHE A 32 -2.89 -1.10 1.31
N VAL A 33 -2.96 0.12 1.82
CA VAL A 33 -3.34 1.32 1.07
C VAL A 33 -2.79 2.55 1.77
N VAL A 34 -2.45 3.60 1.03
CA VAL A 34 -2.13 4.91 1.59
C VAL A 34 -3.43 5.66 1.85
N ILE A 35 -3.67 6.05 3.11
CA ILE A 35 -4.80 6.90 3.51
C ILE A 35 -4.24 8.28 3.88
N GLY A 36 -4.54 9.30 3.06
CA GLY A 36 -3.89 10.60 3.16
C GLY A 36 -2.39 10.48 2.85
N THR A 37 -1.54 10.60 3.86
CA THR A 37 -0.09 10.41 3.75
C THR A 37 0.41 9.16 4.50
N PHE A 38 -0.51 8.35 5.07
CA PHE A 38 -0.16 7.27 5.97
C PHE A 38 -0.33 5.90 5.31
N PRO A 39 0.71 5.05 5.26
CA PRO A 39 0.58 3.69 4.78
C PRO A 39 -0.13 2.84 5.83
N CYS A 40 -1.30 2.33 5.47
CA CYS A 40 -2.19 1.63 6.40
C CYS A 40 -2.40 0.17 5.96
N LYS A 41 -2.46 -0.74 6.94
CA LYS A 41 -3.04 -2.07 6.76
C LYS A 41 -4.56 -1.96 6.85
N ILE A 42 -5.27 -2.46 5.84
CA ILE A 42 -6.74 -2.41 5.78
C ILE A 42 -7.32 -3.39 6.80
N THR A 43 -8.08 -2.88 7.76
CA THR A 43 -8.77 -3.68 8.77
C THR A 43 -10.26 -3.85 8.48
N GLU A 44 -10.87 -2.89 7.77
CA GLU A 44 -12.28 -2.94 7.38
C GLU A 44 -12.43 -2.44 5.94
N PHE A 45 -13.31 -3.08 5.19
CA PHE A 45 -13.62 -2.72 3.81
C PHE A 45 -15.12 -2.90 3.55
N ASN A 46 -15.79 -1.83 3.12
CA ASN A 46 -17.20 -1.84 2.78
C ASN A 46 -17.40 -1.26 1.38
N LYS A 47 -18.17 -1.95 0.54
CA LYS A 47 -18.52 -1.48 -0.79
C LYS A 47 -20.03 -1.31 -0.88
N THR A 48 -20.47 -0.07 -1.01
CA THR A 48 -21.89 0.29 -1.17
C THR A 48 -22.18 0.66 -2.62
N LYS A 49 -23.46 0.66 -3.00
CA LYS A 49 -23.94 1.31 -4.23
C LYS A 49 -24.89 2.42 -3.82
N ASP A 50 -24.75 3.59 -4.42
CA ASP A 50 -25.66 4.71 -4.18
C ASP A 50 -26.94 4.52 -5.02
N GLY A 51 -27.90 3.75 -4.51
CA GLY A 51 -29.17 3.48 -5.19
C GLY A 51 -29.10 2.49 -6.36
N LYS A 52 -30.16 2.41 -7.17
CA LYS A 52 -30.34 1.38 -8.22
C LYS A 52 -29.34 1.51 -9.38
N HIS A 53 -28.94 2.75 -9.71
CA HIS A 53 -28.07 3.06 -10.85
C HIS A 53 -26.78 3.79 -10.46
N GLY A 54 -26.53 4.01 -9.17
CA GLY A 54 -25.33 4.72 -8.74
C GLY A 54 -24.05 3.89 -8.85
N HIS A 55 -22.93 4.61 -8.91
CA HIS A 55 -21.62 4.00 -8.87
C HIS A 55 -21.37 3.37 -7.49
N ALA A 56 -20.55 2.31 -7.48
CA ALA A 56 -20.13 1.73 -6.23
C ALA A 56 -19.16 2.67 -5.51
N LYS A 57 -19.32 2.81 -4.20
CA LYS A 57 -18.47 3.58 -3.30
C LYS A 57 -17.79 2.62 -2.34
N VAL A 58 -16.52 2.87 -2.03
CA VAL A 58 -15.74 2.08 -1.08
C VAL A 58 -15.48 2.94 0.14
N THR A 59 -15.84 2.43 1.31
CA THR A 59 -15.37 2.96 2.60
C THR A 59 -14.39 1.95 3.16
N LEU A 60 -13.18 2.41 3.45
CA LEU A 60 -12.12 1.58 4.01
C LEU A 60 -11.60 2.21 5.30
N THR A 61 -11.18 1.34 6.19
CA THR A 61 -10.56 1.71 7.45
C THR A 61 -9.27 0.91 7.58
N GLY A 62 -8.20 1.59 7.94
CA GLY A 62 -6.89 0.99 8.11
C GLY A 62 -6.17 1.50 9.35
N ILE A 63 -5.14 0.74 9.73
CA ILE A 63 -4.23 1.08 10.82
C ILE A 63 -2.87 1.39 10.20
N ASP A 64 -2.33 2.57 10.51
CA ASP A 64 -0.98 2.96 10.10
C ASP A 64 0.05 1.99 10.67
N VAL A 65 0.89 1.46 9.77
CA VAL A 65 1.88 0.43 10.08
C VAL A 65 3.01 0.93 10.99
N PHE A 66 3.22 2.25 11.08
CA PHE A 66 4.26 2.85 11.91
C PHE A 66 3.72 3.33 13.25
N THR A 67 2.59 4.04 13.24
CA THR A 67 2.07 4.70 14.45
C THR A 67 0.95 3.93 15.15
N GLY A 68 0.36 2.92 14.51
CA GLY A 68 -0.80 2.19 15.02
C GLY A 68 -2.10 3.01 15.05
N LYS A 69 -2.09 4.25 14.52
CA LYS A 69 -3.28 5.10 14.46
C LYS A 69 -4.27 4.59 13.40
N LYS A 70 -5.57 4.69 13.71
CA LYS A 70 -6.67 4.29 12.84
C LYS A 70 -7.08 5.44 11.93
N TYR A 71 -7.19 5.19 10.64
CA TYR A 71 -7.64 6.14 9.61
C TYR A 71 -8.75 5.52 8.77
N THR A 72 -9.71 6.35 8.34
CA THR A 72 -10.84 5.94 7.49
C THR A 72 -10.91 6.88 6.30
N ASP A 73 -11.17 6.33 5.12
CA ASP A 73 -11.37 7.09 3.89
C ASP A 73 -12.47 6.47 3.03
N CYS A 74 -13.01 7.28 2.12
CA CYS A 74 -14.08 6.89 1.26
C CYS A 74 -13.95 7.46 -0.16
N CYS A 75 -13.93 6.57 -1.15
CA CYS A 75 -13.72 6.94 -2.55
C CYS A 75 -14.58 6.11 -3.51
N PRO A 76 -14.80 6.56 -4.76
CA PRO A 76 -15.48 5.75 -5.77
C PRO A 76 -14.72 4.45 -6.07
N ALA A 77 -15.41 3.33 -6.23
CA ALA A 77 -14.76 2.03 -6.42
C ALA A 77 -13.87 1.93 -7.69
N HIS A 78 -14.04 2.85 -8.64
CA HIS A 78 -13.29 2.90 -9.90
C HIS A 78 -12.07 3.84 -9.85
N SER A 79 -11.93 4.65 -8.79
CA SER A 79 -10.77 5.51 -8.62
C SER A 79 -9.52 4.67 -8.38
N ASN A 80 -8.38 5.20 -8.83
CA ASN A 80 -7.10 4.67 -8.42
C ASN A 80 -6.78 5.21 -7.02
N VAL A 81 -6.17 4.36 -6.21
CA VAL A 81 -5.62 4.69 -4.89
C VAL A 81 -4.21 4.12 -4.81
N ASP A 82 -3.36 4.75 -4.00
CA ASP A 82 -1.98 4.32 -3.82
C ASP A 82 -1.90 3.10 -2.89
N VAL A 83 -1.25 2.04 -3.35
CA VAL A 83 -0.90 0.87 -2.53
C VAL A 83 0.59 0.92 -2.25
N PRO A 84 1.04 1.01 -0.98
CA PRO A 84 2.46 1.07 -0.68
C PRO A 84 3.12 -0.28 -0.99
N VAL A 85 4.35 -0.24 -1.51
CA VAL A 85 5.18 -1.44 -1.66
C VAL A 85 5.80 -1.76 -0.31
N ILE A 86 5.32 -2.83 0.34
CA ILE A 86 5.80 -3.27 1.66
C ILE A 86 6.61 -4.55 1.52
N LYS A 87 7.88 -4.52 1.95
CA LYS A 87 8.75 -5.69 2.07
C LYS A 87 8.98 -5.98 3.55
N ARG A 88 8.66 -7.20 3.98
CA ARG A 88 9.10 -7.73 5.27
C ARG A 88 10.43 -8.43 5.04
N VAL A 89 11.43 -8.06 5.83
CA VAL A 89 12.74 -8.71 5.87
C VAL A 89 12.96 -9.17 7.30
N GLU A 90 13.46 -10.38 7.47
CA GLU A 90 13.77 -10.93 8.79
C GLU A 90 15.25 -10.69 9.07
N TYR A 91 15.55 -10.25 10.29
CA TYR A 91 16.90 -9.92 10.73
C TYR A 91 17.19 -10.66 12.03
N SER A 92 18.44 -11.06 12.21
CA SER A 92 18.90 -11.55 13.50
C SER A 92 19.36 -10.38 14.36
N LEU A 93 18.84 -10.29 15.59
CA LEU A 93 19.27 -9.27 16.55
C LEU A 93 20.70 -9.58 17.01
N GLN A 94 21.61 -8.61 16.91
CA GLN A 94 22.95 -8.72 17.47
C GLN A 94 23.10 -7.94 18.76
N ASP A 95 22.64 -6.69 18.78
CA ASP A 95 22.83 -5.81 19.92
C ASP A 95 21.73 -4.73 20.02
N ILE A 96 21.59 -4.16 21.21
CA ILE A 96 20.68 -3.06 21.52
C ILE A 96 21.47 -2.00 22.29
N ASP A 97 21.62 -0.81 21.71
CA ASP A 97 22.34 0.30 22.34
C ASP A 97 21.67 1.64 22.03
N ASP A 98 21.54 2.50 23.04
CA ASP A 98 20.95 3.85 22.95
C ASP A 98 19.62 3.96 22.15
N GLY A 99 18.77 2.94 22.22
CA GLY A 99 17.49 2.90 21.51
C GLY A 99 17.58 2.55 20.02
N TYR A 100 18.77 2.17 19.55
CA TYR A 100 19.03 1.60 18.25
C TYR A 100 19.21 0.08 18.36
N LEU A 101 18.93 -0.61 17.26
CA LEU A 101 19.13 -2.05 17.12
C LEU A 101 20.24 -2.27 16.10
N THR A 102 21.19 -3.13 16.44
CA THR A 102 22.18 -3.63 15.50
C THR A 102 21.67 -4.96 14.96
N LEU A 103 21.42 -5.03 13.65
CA LEU A 103 20.72 -6.13 13.01
C LEU A 103 21.62 -6.82 11.97
N LEU A 104 21.59 -8.15 11.93
CA LEU A 104 22.29 -8.94 10.90
C LEU A 104 21.30 -9.42 9.84
N ASP A 105 21.59 -9.06 8.59
CA ASP A 105 20.86 -9.50 7.38
C ASP A 105 21.26 -10.95 7.01
N GLU A 106 20.50 -11.57 6.12
CA GLU A 106 20.71 -12.97 5.71
C GLU A 106 22.06 -13.20 5.00
N ASP A 107 22.62 -12.16 4.38
CA ASP A 107 23.93 -12.20 3.70
C ASP A 107 25.12 -11.98 4.65
N GLY A 108 24.85 -11.79 5.95
CA GLY A 108 25.87 -11.51 6.97
C GLY A 108 26.24 -10.04 7.07
N THR A 109 25.54 -9.13 6.38
CA THR A 109 25.72 -7.68 6.51
C THR A 109 25.06 -7.17 7.78
N VAL A 110 25.76 -6.33 8.53
CA VAL A 110 25.21 -5.63 9.71
C VAL A 110 24.56 -4.32 9.27
N ARG A 111 23.36 -4.04 9.78
CA ARG A 111 22.54 -2.84 9.53
C ARG A 111 22.15 -2.13 10.81
#